data_AF-A0A934AH44-F1
#
_entry.id   AF-A0A934AH44-F1
#
_cell.length_a   1.000
_cell.length_b   1.000
_cell.length_c   1.000
_cell.angle_alpha   90.00
_cell.angle_beta   90.00
_cell.angle_gamma   90.00
#
_symmetry.space_group_name_H-M   'P 1'
#
loop_
_entity.id
_entity.type
_entity.pdbx_description
1 polymer ?
#
loop_
_entity_poly.entity_id
_entity_poly.type
_entity_poly.pdbx_seq_one_letter_code
_entity_poly.pdbx_strand_id
1 'polypeptide(L)'
;MQQDISASRNASATPQGTDNKTKSIITIIFLFIAFPIGFILMWFWTRWSIWIKVFVTIITIIPLLSALAIGLLVTINPREQMYKGKCKSQCKENVQFQTCFDSCMNQNSRNPQ
;
A
#
# COMPACT_ATOMS: atom_id res chain seq x y z
N MET A 1 2.14 -15.67 72.06
CA MET A 1 1.31 -14.57 71.51
C MET A 1 1.96 -14.12 70.22
N GLN A 2 1.60 -14.77 69.11
CA GLN A 2 1.86 -14.30 67.75
C GLN A 2 1.04 -13.05 67.49
N GLN A 3 1.68 -11.97 67.05
CA GLN A 3 1.07 -10.98 66.17
C GLN A 3 2.10 -10.61 65.11
N ASP A 4 2.08 -11.39 64.03
CA ASP A 4 2.84 -11.12 62.82
C ASP A 4 2.37 -9.79 62.21
N ILE A 5 3.27 -8.81 62.29
CA ILE A 5 3.15 -7.49 61.69
C ILE A 5 3.26 -7.66 60.18
N SER A 6 2.14 -7.43 59.49
CA SER A 6 2.06 -6.66 58.25
C SER A 6 3.22 -6.84 57.26
N ALA A 7 3.40 -8.04 56.72
CA ALA A 7 4.14 -8.21 55.48
C ALA A 7 3.33 -7.57 54.34
N SER A 8 3.73 -6.34 53.98
CA SER A 8 3.27 -5.57 52.84
C SER A 8 3.09 -6.48 51.63
N ARG A 9 1.84 -6.60 51.13
CA ARG A 9 1.55 -7.12 49.80
C ARG A 9 2.10 -6.12 48.79
N ASN A 10 3.41 -6.16 48.54
CA ASN A 10 3.98 -5.54 47.36
C ASN A 10 3.48 -6.36 46.18
N ALA A 11 2.34 -5.94 45.65
CA ALA A 11 1.85 -6.35 44.35
C ALA A 11 2.93 -5.97 43.33
N SER A 12 3.79 -6.92 43.02
CA SER A 12 4.59 -6.93 41.80
C SER A 12 3.61 -7.03 40.64
N ALA A 13 3.06 -5.88 40.25
CA ALA A 13 2.47 -5.69 38.95
C ALA A 13 3.60 -5.76 37.93
N THR A 14 4.02 -6.97 37.58
CA THR A 14 4.90 -7.20 36.44
C THR A 14 4.08 -6.90 35.19
N PRO A 15 4.39 -5.87 34.38
CA PRO A 15 3.69 -5.65 33.12
C PRO A 15 4.25 -6.62 32.07
N GLN A 16 4.00 -7.92 32.24
CA GLN A 16 4.50 -8.97 31.34
C GLN A 16 3.65 -9.14 30.06
N GLY A 17 2.62 -8.33 29.85
CA GLY A 17 1.73 -8.42 28.68
C GLY A 17 2.02 -7.41 27.56
N THR A 18 2.94 -6.47 27.77
CA THR A 18 3.03 -5.25 26.94
C THR A 18 3.99 -5.40 25.76
N ASP A 19 5.11 -6.10 25.91
CA ASP A 19 6.18 -6.12 24.90
C ASP A 19 5.75 -6.63 23.53
N ASN A 20 4.99 -7.74 23.48
CA ASN A 20 4.58 -8.33 22.20
C ASN A 20 3.51 -7.49 21.49
N LYS A 21 2.65 -6.82 22.28
CA LYS A 21 1.61 -5.92 21.77
C LYS A 21 2.23 -4.62 21.26
N THR A 22 3.13 -4.02 22.04
CA THR A 22 3.86 -2.81 21.66
C THR A 22 4.71 -3.03 20.41
N LYS A 23 5.46 -4.14 20.33
CA LYS A 23 6.22 -4.50 19.12
C LYS A 23 5.32 -4.63 17.89
N SER A 24 4.15 -5.28 18.00
CA SER A 24 3.21 -5.39 16.89
C SER A 24 2.64 -4.04 16.46
N ILE A 25 2.28 -3.17 17.40
CA ILE A 25 1.76 -1.83 17.10
C ILE A 25 2.81 -0.99 16.36
N ILE A 26 4.05 -1.00 16.85
CA ILE A 26 5.17 -0.28 16.21
C ILE A 26 5.40 -0.82 14.80
N THR A 27 5.42 -2.14 14.63
CA THR A 27 5.56 -2.76 13.30
C THR A 27 4.45 -2.34 12.34
N ILE A 28 3.19 -2.30 12.79
CA ILE A 28 2.05 -1.87 11.96
C ILE A 28 2.23 -0.41 11.53
N ILE A 29 2.59 0.48 12.46
CA ILE A 29 2.81 1.91 12.17
C ILE A 29 3.91 2.07 11.11
N PHE A 30 5.04 1.37 11.29
CA PHE A 30 6.13 1.40 10.31
C PHE A 30 5.76 0.77 8.97
N LEU A 31 4.85 -0.20 8.93
CA LEU A 31 4.36 -0.81 7.69
C LEU A 31 3.67 0.22 6.78
N PHE A 32 2.94 1.17 7.37
CA PHE A 32 2.23 2.22 6.63
C PHE A 32 3.10 3.44 6.30
N ILE A 33 4.00 3.84 7.21
CA ILE A 33 4.75 5.10 7.08
C ILE A 33 6.11 4.89 6.39
N ALA A 34 6.74 3.75 6.59
CA ALA A 34 8.12 3.50 6.20
C ALA A 34 8.25 2.19 5.43
N PHE A 35 7.59 2.07 4.28
CA PHE A 35 7.88 0.99 3.34
C PHE A 35 9.25 1.24 2.67
N PRO A 36 10.16 0.25 2.56
CA PRO A 36 10.01 -1.17 2.90
C PRO A 36 10.47 -1.56 4.32
N ILE A 37 10.95 -0.61 5.12
CA ILE A 37 11.54 -0.85 6.45
C ILE A 37 10.53 -1.54 7.39
N GLY A 38 9.26 -1.14 7.36
CA GLY A 38 8.19 -1.79 8.13
C GLY A 38 8.00 -3.27 7.77
N PHE A 39 8.19 -3.64 6.51
CA PHE A 39 8.15 -5.03 6.07
C PHE A 39 9.29 -5.85 6.65
N ILE A 40 10.50 -5.30 6.65
CA ILE A 40 11.68 -5.96 7.22
C ILE A 40 11.50 -6.16 8.73
N LEU A 41 11.00 -5.13 9.43
CA LEU A 41 10.64 -5.22 10.85
C LEU A 41 9.55 -6.27 11.09
N MET A 42 8.57 -6.41 10.19
CA MET A 42 7.54 -7.43 10.32
C MET A 42 8.12 -8.85 10.29
N TRP A 43 9.06 -9.10 9.39
CA TRP A 43 9.66 -10.42 9.23
C TRP A 43 10.61 -10.78 10.38
N PHE A 44 11.47 -9.84 10.78
CA PHE A 44 12.50 -10.06 11.81
C PHE A 44 12.02 -9.87 13.25
N TRP A 45 11.08 -8.96 13.50
CA TRP A 45 10.77 -8.48 14.85
C TRP A 45 9.46 -9.00 15.42
N THR A 46 8.44 -9.21 14.58
CA THR A 46 7.14 -9.75 15.02
C THR A 46 7.07 -11.28 14.94
N ARG A 47 6.55 -11.90 16.01
CA ARG A 47 6.25 -13.34 16.11
C ARG A 47 4.90 -13.74 15.48
N TRP A 48 4.47 -13.02 14.45
CA TRP A 48 3.23 -13.36 13.76
C TRP A 48 3.35 -14.72 13.08
N SER A 49 2.22 -15.43 12.98
CA SER A 49 2.18 -16.68 12.22
C SER A 49 2.58 -16.39 10.77
N ILE A 50 3.26 -17.35 10.15
CA ILE A 50 3.71 -17.24 8.76
C ILE A 50 2.55 -16.89 7.83
N TRP A 51 1.36 -17.47 8.09
CA TRP A 51 0.13 -17.16 7.37
C TRP A 51 -0.24 -15.68 7.42
N ILE A 52 -0.17 -15.02 8.59
CA ILE A 52 -0.49 -13.60 8.71
C ILE A 52 0.56 -12.75 7.99
N LYS A 53 1.86 -13.10 8.12
CA LYS A 53 2.94 -12.39 7.41
C LYS A 53 2.74 -12.46 5.89
N VAL A 54 2.41 -13.64 5.36
CA VAL A 54 2.16 -13.84 3.94
C VAL A 54 0.93 -13.06 3.49
N PHE A 55 -0.16 -13.07 4.25
CA PHE A 55 -1.39 -12.36 3.89
C PHE A 55 -1.16 -10.84 3.78
N VAL A 56 -0.48 -10.26 4.78
CA VAL A 56 -0.11 -8.84 4.79
C VAL A 56 0.85 -8.51 3.64
N THR A 57 1.78 -9.42 3.34
CA THR A 57 2.69 -9.29 2.19
C THR A 57 1.92 -9.22 0.88
N ILE A 58 1.00 -10.16 0.65
CA ILE A 58 0.19 -10.22 -0.56
C ILE A 58 -0.64 -8.94 -0.73
N ILE A 59 -1.34 -8.50 0.34
CA ILE A 59 -2.17 -7.29 0.31
C ILE A 59 -1.36 -6.04 -0.03
N THR A 60 -0.10 -5.96 0.41
CA THR A 60 0.72 -4.76 0.18
C THR A 60 1.48 -4.83 -1.14
N ILE A 61 1.98 -6.01 -1.52
CA ILE A 61 2.80 -6.19 -2.73
C ILE A 61 1.96 -6.19 -4.00
N ILE A 62 0.75 -6.77 -3.99
CA ILE A 62 -0.14 -6.78 -5.18
C ILE A 62 -0.43 -5.38 -5.71
N PRO A 63 -0.93 -4.41 -4.90
CA PRO A 63 -1.21 -3.07 -5.39
C PRO A 63 0.09 -2.33 -5.77
N LEU A 64 1.21 -2.62 -5.11
CA LEU A 64 2.50 -2.05 -5.48
C LEU A 64 2.94 -2.52 -6.87
N LEU A 65 2.84 -3.82 -7.15
CA LEU A 65 3.16 -4.41 -8.45
C LEU A 65 2.20 -3.93 -9.55
N SER A 66 0.91 -3.80 -9.25
CA SER A 66 -0.06 -3.30 -10.23
C SER A 66 0.20 -1.83 -10.58
N ALA A 67 0.48 -0.99 -9.58
CA ALA A 67 0.85 0.41 -9.80
C ALA A 67 2.14 0.51 -10.63
N LEU A 68 3.14 -0.32 -10.33
CA LEU A 68 4.40 -0.36 -11.07
C LEU A 68 4.18 -0.80 -12.52
N ALA A 69 3.37 -1.85 -12.75
CA ALA A 69 3.02 -2.32 -14.08
C ALA A 69 2.28 -1.26 -14.90
N ILE A 70 1.29 -0.57 -14.30
CA ILE A 70 0.57 0.53 -14.97
C ILE A 70 1.54 1.67 -15.30
N GLY A 71 2.42 2.05 -14.36
CA GLY A 71 3.42 3.08 -14.57
C GLY A 71 4.37 2.76 -15.73
N LEU A 72 4.82 1.51 -15.82
CA LEU A 72 5.64 1.01 -16.92
C LEU A 72 4.86 1.00 -18.25
N LEU A 73 3.62 0.52 -18.26
CA LEU A 73 2.76 0.53 -19.45
C LEU A 73 2.53 1.96 -20.00
N VAL A 74 2.39 2.94 -19.11
CA VAL A 74 2.26 4.35 -19.50
C VAL A 74 3.57 4.91 -20.05
N THR A 75 4.72 4.51 -19.51
CA THR A 75 6.04 4.99 -19.97
C THR A 75 6.57 4.28 -21.21
N ILE A 76 6.17 3.05 -21.52
CA ILE A 76 6.62 2.32 -22.72
C ILE A 76 6.07 2.93 -24.00
N ASN A 77 4.87 3.54 -23.97
CA ASN A 77 4.27 4.17 -25.16
C ASN A 77 3.72 5.58 -24.87
N PRO A 78 4.59 6.54 -24.54
CA PRO A 78 4.18 7.86 -24.06
C PRO A 78 3.52 8.69 -25.17
N ARG A 79 3.88 8.48 -26.44
CA ARG A 79 3.26 9.18 -27.58
C ARG A 79 1.79 8.83 -27.74
N GLU A 80 1.44 7.55 -27.71
CA GLU A 80 0.06 7.09 -27.81
C GLU A 80 -0.78 7.57 -26.61
N GLN A 81 -0.21 7.60 -25.41
CA GLN A 81 -0.91 8.10 -24.22
C GLN A 81 -1.12 9.62 -24.26
N MET A 82 -0.12 10.37 -24.73
CA MET A 82 -0.23 11.82 -24.96
C MET A 82 -1.29 12.13 -26.02
N TYR A 83 -1.33 11.36 -27.11
CA TYR A 83 -2.31 11.54 -28.18
C TYR A 83 -3.74 11.23 -27.70
N LYS A 84 -3.93 10.12 -26.97
CA LYS A 84 -5.19 9.80 -26.29
C LYS A 84 -5.65 10.92 -25.36
N GLY A 85 -4.71 11.50 -24.60
CA GLY A 85 -4.97 12.66 -23.74
C GLY A 85 -5.44 13.89 -24.54
N LYS A 86 -4.77 14.20 -25.66
CA LYS A 86 -5.15 15.30 -26.56
C LYS A 86 -6.54 15.08 -27.15
N CYS A 87 -6.83 13.92 -27.72
CA CYS A 87 -8.17 13.60 -28.25
C CYS A 87 -9.24 13.70 -27.16
N LYS A 88 -8.98 13.16 -25.98
CA LYS A 88 -9.92 13.25 -24.85
C LYS A 88 -10.18 14.70 -24.43
N SER A 89 -9.15 15.55 -24.44
CA SER A 89 -9.29 16.97 -24.11
C SER A 89 -10.06 17.74 -25.19
N GLN A 90 -9.80 17.48 -26.48
CA GLN A 90 -10.47 18.13 -27.61
C GLN A 90 -11.95 17.74 -27.70
N CYS A 91 -12.29 16.51 -27.30
CA CYS A 91 -13.66 16.01 -27.35
C CYS A 91 -14.46 16.24 -26.06
N LYS A 92 -13.87 16.86 -25.03
CA LYS A 92 -14.48 17.01 -23.69
C LYS A 92 -15.80 17.79 -23.71
N GLU A 93 -15.94 18.78 -24.59
CA GLU A 93 -17.11 19.65 -24.69
C GLU A 93 -18.11 19.19 -25.76
N ASN A 94 -17.82 18.09 -26.45
CA ASN A 94 -18.66 17.60 -27.54
C ASN A 94 -19.80 16.75 -26.99
N VAL A 95 -21.05 17.05 -27.40
CA VAL A 95 -22.24 16.26 -27.03
C VAL A 95 -22.10 14.81 -27.49
N GLN A 96 -21.33 14.57 -28.56
CA GLN A 96 -20.98 13.24 -29.06
C GLN A 96 -19.51 12.88 -28.77
N PHE A 97 -19.18 12.79 -27.49
CA PHE A 97 -17.83 12.44 -27.01
C PHE A 97 -17.25 11.20 -27.71
N GLN A 98 -18.01 10.10 -27.79
CA GLN A 98 -17.54 8.84 -28.39
C GLN A 98 -17.18 9.01 -29.87
N THR A 99 -18.08 9.56 -30.67
CA THR A 99 -17.86 9.79 -32.12
C THR A 99 -16.67 10.71 -32.39
N CYS A 100 -16.53 11.77 -31.59
CA CYS A 100 -15.39 12.69 -31.67
C CYS A 100 -14.08 11.98 -31.29
N PHE A 101 -14.08 11.25 -30.18
CA PHE A 101 -12.90 10.57 -29.66
C PHE A 101 -12.42 9.49 -30.63
N ASP A 102 -13.32 8.66 -31.15
CA ASP A 102 -13.00 7.60 -32.12
C ASP A 102 -12.47 8.17 -33.44
N SER A 103 -13.05 9.28 -33.92
CA SER A 103 -12.58 9.95 -35.14
C SER A 103 -11.16 10.49 -34.95
N CYS A 104 -10.89 11.14 -33.81
CA CYS A 104 -9.56 11.66 -33.47
C CYS A 104 -8.53 10.53 -33.32
N MET A 105 -8.89 9.42 -32.64
CA MET A 105 -8.02 8.25 -32.50
C MET A 105 -7.72 7.58 -33.85
N ASN A 106 -8.70 7.48 -34.74
CA ASN A 106 -8.53 6.87 -36.06
C ASN A 106 -7.64 7.72 -37.00
N GLN A 107 -7.58 9.05 -36.82
CA GLN A 107 -6.68 9.91 -37.59
C GLN A 107 -5.19 9.64 -37.30
N ASN A 108 -4.79 9.45 -36.04
CA ASN A 108 -3.39 9.14 -35.69
C ASN A 108 -2.94 7.77 -36.21
N SER A 109 -3.84 6.78 -36.22
CA SER A 109 -3.53 5.46 -36.79
C SER A 109 -3.25 5.50 -38.30
N ARG A 110 -3.85 6.46 -39.03
CA ARG A 110 -3.64 6.61 -40.49
C ARG A 110 -2.45 7.48 -40.84
N ASN A 111 -2.09 8.44 -39.99
CA ASN A 111 -0.98 9.35 -40.24
C ASN A 111 -0.24 9.63 -38.90
N PRO A 112 0.56 8.67 -38.41
CA PRO A 112 1.27 8.82 -37.16
C PRO A 112 2.30 9.95 -37.29
N GLN A 113 2.22 10.96 -36.41
CA GLN A 113 3.15 12.10 -36.35
C GLN A 113 4.38 11.83 -35.44
#